data_AF-A0A0A1WYW8-F1
#
_entry.id   AF-A0A0A1WYW8-F1
#
_cell.length_a   1.000
_cell.length_b   1.000
_cell.length_c   1.000
_cell.angle_alpha   90.00
_cell.angle_beta   90.00
_cell.angle_gamma   90.00
#
_symmetry.space_group_name_H-M   'P 1'
#
loop_
_entity.id
_entity.type
_entity.pdbx_description
1 polymer ?
#
loop_
_entity_poly.entity_id
_entity_poly.type
_entity_poly.pdbx_seq_one_letter_code
_entity_poly.pdbx_strand_id
1 'polypeptide(L)'
;MSTTKFIAILPQPTQSGDKIQIRGQISNNAKEFSINFANEVNEDPQSIAYHFKWDIANEMLIEDYMEDNEWINSKETPFDAFDGRFKNEAINNSISNRFIDNNTIVDTTDTFSHSYSLLGQEFALEFAFLDDGIYVYLAREDGRNLITHFQPVSDFQLIESVQVWGDVEKITLLSFSYK
;
A
#
# COMPACT_ATOMS: atom_id res chain seq x y z
N MET A 1 -15.36 14.71 -1.80
CA MET A 1 -15.48 13.41 -2.48
C MET A 1 -14.45 13.38 -3.60
N SER A 2 -13.41 12.58 -3.42
CA SER A 2 -12.35 12.39 -4.43
C SER A 2 -12.93 11.52 -5.55
N THR A 3 -12.65 11.87 -6.81
CA THR A 3 -13.31 11.21 -7.94
C THR A 3 -12.75 9.81 -8.15
N THR A 4 -13.63 8.82 -8.36
CA THR A 4 -13.24 7.46 -8.76
C THR A 4 -12.61 7.48 -10.15
N LYS A 5 -11.37 7.02 -10.26
CA LYS A 5 -10.59 7.01 -11.53
C LYS A 5 -10.58 5.64 -12.19
N PHE A 6 -10.67 4.59 -11.39
CA PHE A 6 -10.57 3.22 -11.85
C PHE A 6 -11.33 2.31 -10.91
N ILE A 7 -12.02 1.33 -11.48
CA ILE A 7 -12.70 0.24 -10.77
C ILE A 7 -12.33 -1.06 -11.48
N ALA A 8 -11.90 -2.06 -10.72
CA ALA A 8 -11.80 -3.42 -11.21
C ALA A 8 -12.57 -4.36 -10.29
N ILE A 9 -13.46 -5.14 -10.90
CA ILE A 9 -14.16 -6.24 -10.24
C ILE A 9 -13.14 -7.33 -9.93
N LEU A 10 -13.16 -7.85 -8.71
CA LEU A 10 -12.35 -9.02 -8.35
C LEU A 10 -12.85 -10.25 -9.14
N PRO A 11 -11.97 -10.96 -9.87
CA PRO A 11 -12.36 -12.17 -10.60
C PRO A 11 -13.02 -13.27 -9.76
N GLN A 12 -12.67 -13.33 -8.47
CA GLN A 12 -13.22 -14.25 -7.47
C GLN A 12 -13.03 -13.64 -6.07
N PRO A 13 -13.80 -14.09 -5.05
CA PRO A 13 -13.59 -13.67 -3.66
C PRO A 13 -12.14 -13.90 -3.22
N THR A 14 -11.58 -12.94 -2.47
CA THR A 14 -10.21 -13.08 -1.95
C THR A 14 -10.13 -14.14 -0.86
N GLN A 15 -9.04 -14.89 -0.86
CA GLN A 15 -8.69 -15.88 0.15
C GLN A 15 -7.32 -15.57 0.74
N SER A 16 -7.05 -16.17 1.90
CA SER A 16 -5.73 -16.10 2.52
C SER A 16 -4.66 -16.71 1.61
N GLY A 17 -3.64 -15.91 1.32
CA GLY A 17 -2.56 -16.19 0.37
C GLY A 17 -2.68 -15.41 -0.95
N ASP A 18 -3.84 -14.81 -1.24
CA ASP A 18 -4.04 -14.05 -2.47
C ASP A 18 -3.28 -12.72 -2.44
N LYS A 19 -2.99 -12.20 -3.63
CA LYS A 19 -2.31 -10.91 -3.80
C LYS A 19 -2.93 -10.09 -4.91
N ILE A 20 -2.98 -8.79 -4.68
CA ILE A 20 -3.37 -7.80 -5.68
C ILE A 20 -2.23 -6.80 -5.82
N GLN A 21 -1.69 -6.67 -7.03
CA GLN A 21 -0.66 -5.67 -7.34
C GLN A 21 -1.23 -4.59 -8.23
N ILE A 22 -0.96 -3.33 -7.87
CA ILE A 22 -1.41 -2.14 -8.59
C ILE A 22 -0.22 -1.24 -8.85
N ARG A 23 -0.06 -0.81 -10.09
CA ARG A 23 0.90 0.23 -10.47
C ARG A 23 0.20 1.32 -11.25
N GLY A 24 0.64 2.54 -11.08
CA GLY A 24 0.07 3.68 -11.78
C GLY A 24 0.95 4.90 -11.72
N GLN A 25 0.46 5.96 -12.37
CA GLN A 25 1.10 7.26 -12.43
C GLN A 25 0.21 8.29 -11.71
N ILE A 26 0.77 9.02 -10.75
CA ILE A 26 0.10 10.14 -10.09
C ILE A 26 0.13 11.39 -10.97
N SER A 27 -0.91 12.21 -10.85
CA SER A 27 -1.02 13.46 -11.60
C SER A 27 0.06 14.47 -11.19
N ASN A 28 0.41 15.38 -12.10
CA ASN A 28 1.25 16.53 -11.73
C ASN A 28 0.56 17.35 -10.62
N ASN A 29 1.30 17.65 -9.54
CA ASN A 29 0.79 18.34 -8.35
C ASN A 29 -0.33 17.58 -7.61
N ALA A 30 -0.33 16.26 -7.68
CA ALA A 30 -1.23 15.41 -6.89
C ALA A 30 -1.15 15.78 -5.41
N LYS A 31 -2.31 15.92 -4.79
CA LYS A 31 -2.46 16.16 -3.34
C LYS A 31 -2.77 14.87 -2.61
N GLU A 32 -3.51 13.97 -3.25
CA GLU A 32 -3.89 12.71 -2.65
C GLU A 32 -4.32 11.67 -3.68
N PHE A 33 -4.23 10.40 -3.30
CA PHE A 33 -4.94 9.31 -3.95
C PHE A 33 -5.17 8.17 -2.98
N SER A 34 -6.09 7.26 -3.31
CA SER A 34 -6.35 6.08 -2.49
C SER A 34 -6.57 4.83 -3.31
N ILE A 35 -6.27 3.69 -2.68
CA ILE A 35 -6.66 2.35 -3.12
C ILE A 35 -7.73 1.86 -2.14
N ASN A 36 -8.89 1.48 -2.66
CA ASN A 36 -10.05 1.10 -1.85
C ASN A 36 -10.48 -0.31 -2.21
N PHE A 37 -10.63 -1.15 -1.21
CA PHE A 37 -11.25 -2.46 -1.35
C PHE A 37 -12.71 -2.36 -0.94
N ALA A 38 -13.58 -2.20 -1.93
CA ALA A 38 -15.00 -1.96 -1.74
C ALA A 38 -15.79 -3.28 -1.78
N ASN A 39 -16.84 -3.33 -0.97
CA ASN A 39 -17.78 -4.46 -0.93
C ASN A 39 -18.84 -4.38 -2.06
N GLU A 40 -18.65 -3.45 -2.99
CA GLU A 40 -19.57 -3.12 -4.08
C GLU A 40 -18.76 -2.70 -5.32
N VAL A 41 -19.38 -2.78 -6.50
CA VAL A 41 -18.75 -2.49 -7.81
C VAL A 41 -19.03 -1.07 -8.35
N ASN A 42 -19.80 -0.25 -7.61
CA ASN A 42 -20.22 1.07 -8.08
C ASN A 42 -19.20 2.18 -7.71
N GLU A 43 -19.37 3.37 -8.32
CA GLU A 43 -18.44 4.50 -8.16
C GLU A 43 -18.49 5.20 -6.80
N ASP A 44 -19.58 5.01 -6.04
CA ASP A 44 -19.85 5.63 -4.74
C ASP A 44 -20.31 4.56 -3.75
N PRO A 45 -19.43 3.58 -3.44
CA PRO A 45 -19.80 2.43 -2.65
C PRO A 45 -20.16 2.86 -1.23
N GLN A 46 -21.12 2.19 -0.60
CA GLN A 46 -21.53 2.52 0.77
C GLN A 46 -20.69 1.80 1.82
N SER A 47 -19.96 0.77 1.40
CA SER A 47 -19.08 -0.01 2.25
C SER A 47 -17.70 -0.25 1.60
N ILE A 48 -16.66 0.10 2.34
CA ILE A 48 -15.26 -0.10 1.99
C ILE A 48 -14.60 -0.87 3.13
N ALA A 49 -14.12 -2.07 2.87
CA ALA A 49 -13.44 -2.91 3.86
C ALA A 49 -12.05 -2.38 4.23
N TYR A 50 -11.38 -1.72 3.28
CA TYR A 50 -10.09 -1.08 3.52
C TYR A 50 -9.88 0.11 2.57
N HIS A 51 -9.64 1.28 3.17
CA HIS A 51 -9.23 2.51 2.50
C HIS A 51 -7.76 2.78 2.82
N PHE A 52 -6.90 2.68 1.81
CA PHE A 52 -5.49 3.03 1.89
C PHE A 52 -5.28 4.33 1.14
N LYS A 53 -5.05 5.44 1.85
CA LYS A 53 -4.91 6.76 1.24
C LYS A 53 -3.54 7.37 1.48
N TRP A 54 -2.90 7.76 0.40
CA TRP A 54 -1.74 8.65 0.44
C TRP A 54 -2.22 10.10 0.38
N ASP A 55 -2.13 10.82 1.51
CA ASP A 55 -2.25 12.28 1.58
C ASP A 55 -0.86 12.89 1.37
N ILE A 56 -0.56 13.19 0.10
CA ILE A 56 0.73 13.72 -0.34
C ILE A 56 0.93 15.15 0.18
N ALA A 57 -0.14 15.94 0.26
CA ALA A 57 -0.06 17.33 0.69
C ALA A 57 0.34 17.46 2.16
N ASN A 58 -0.11 16.53 3.01
CA ASN A 58 0.21 16.52 4.44
C ASN A 58 1.28 15.50 4.83
N GLU A 59 1.82 14.75 3.87
CA GLU A 59 2.82 13.70 4.08
C GLU A 59 2.34 12.57 5.03
N MET A 60 1.08 12.17 4.88
CA MET A 60 0.39 11.20 5.76
C MET A 60 -0.21 10.02 5.00
N LEU A 61 -0.02 8.81 5.51
CA LEU A 61 -0.81 7.65 5.13
C LEU A 61 -2.03 7.61 6.05
N ILE A 62 -3.22 7.58 5.45
CA ILE A 62 -4.48 7.47 6.15
C ILE A 62 -5.06 6.09 5.85
N GLU A 63 -5.39 5.35 6.90
CA GLU A 63 -6.00 4.04 6.83
C GLU A 63 -7.30 4.04 7.64
N ASP A 64 -8.41 3.70 7.00
CA ASP A 64 -9.73 3.51 7.62
C ASP A 64 -10.60 2.54 6.81
N TYR A 65 -11.86 2.43 7.19
CA TYR A 65 -12.90 1.69 6.48
C TYR A 65 -14.21 2.48 6.50
N MET A 66 -15.15 2.10 5.64
CA MET A 66 -16.48 2.72 5.57
C MET A 66 -17.58 1.67 5.73
N GLU A 67 -18.57 1.97 6.56
CA GLU A 67 -19.77 1.15 6.78
C GLU A 67 -20.98 2.09 6.84
N ASP A 68 -22.06 1.76 6.12
CA ASP A 68 -23.27 2.59 6.02
C ASP A 68 -23.01 4.07 5.66
N ASN A 69 -22.06 4.32 4.75
CA ASN A 69 -21.57 5.66 4.36
C ASN A 69 -20.85 6.48 5.46
N GLU A 70 -20.45 5.85 6.56
CA GLU A 70 -19.69 6.48 7.63
C GLU A 70 -18.25 5.97 7.66
N TRP A 71 -17.28 6.89 7.68
CA TRP A 71 -15.86 6.59 7.83
C TRP A 71 -15.51 6.29 9.29
N ILE A 72 -14.84 5.16 9.54
CA ILE A 72 -14.62 4.63 10.88
C ILE A 72 -13.15 4.25 11.08
N ASN A 73 -12.66 4.45 12.31
CA ASN A 73 -11.36 3.97 12.80
C ASN A 73 -10.14 4.53 12.03
N SER A 74 -10.16 5.83 11.73
CA SER A 74 -9.06 6.50 11.03
C SER A 74 -7.76 6.48 11.80
N LYS A 75 -6.71 6.02 11.11
CA LYS A 75 -5.34 5.97 11.56
C LYS A 75 -4.47 6.75 10.59
N GLU A 76 -3.81 7.79 11.11
CA GLU A 76 -2.86 8.60 10.36
C GLU A 76 -1.44 8.21 10.73
N THR A 77 -0.60 7.97 9.73
CA THR A 77 0.81 7.60 9.90
C THR A 77 1.70 8.46 9.00
N PRO A 78 2.68 9.21 9.56
CA PRO A 78 3.61 10.00 8.76
C PRO A 78 4.43 9.17 7.76
N PHE A 79 4.77 9.77 6.61
CA PHE A 79 5.49 9.10 5.53
C PHE A 79 6.89 8.61 5.90
N ASP A 80 7.60 9.35 6.73
CA ASP A 80 8.95 9.01 7.21
C ASP A 80 8.99 7.66 7.96
N ALA A 81 7.87 7.19 8.49
CA ALA A 81 7.72 5.87 9.07
C ALA A 81 7.85 4.72 8.05
N PHE A 82 7.65 5.00 6.75
CA PHE A 82 7.64 4.00 5.67
C PHE A 82 8.92 3.98 4.83
N ASP A 83 9.80 4.98 4.94
CA ASP A 83 11.12 5.04 4.26
C ASP A 83 12.18 4.13 4.93
N GLY A 84 11.74 2.95 5.37
CA GLY A 84 12.43 2.00 6.25
C GLY A 84 13.73 1.36 5.73
N ARG A 85 14.57 2.07 4.95
CA ARG A 85 16.00 1.78 4.85
C ARG A 85 16.85 2.32 5.99
N PHE A 86 16.30 3.08 6.94
CA PHE A 86 16.99 3.37 8.20
C PHE A 86 16.28 2.79 9.40
N LYS A 87 16.50 1.48 9.59
CA LYS A 87 16.92 1.00 10.91
C LYS A 87 17.57 -0.37 10.92
N ASN A 88 17.53 -1.17 9.85
CA ASN A 88 18.15 -2.49 9.90
C ASN A 88 18.56 -3.05 8.53
N GLU A 89 19.57 -2.45 7.91
CA GLU A 89 20.50 -3.23 7.07
C GLU A 89 21.01 -4.47 7.84
N ALA A 90 21.15 -4.36 9.17
CA ALA A 90 21.49 -5.47 10.06
C ALA A 90 20.44 -6.61 10.09
N ILE A 91 19.13 -6.35 9.91
CA ILE A 91 18.08 -7.41 9.91
C ILE A 91 17.95 -8.04 8.53
N ASN A 92 17.96 -7.24 7.46
CA ASN A 92 17.93 -7.78 6.10
C ASN A 92 19.21 -8.57 5.78
N ASN A 93 20.35 -8.15 6.34
CA ASN A 93 21.58 -8.93 6.30
C ASN A 93 21.58 -10.10 7.28
N SER A 94 20.83 -10.13 8.38
CA SER A 94 20.79 -11.34 9.23
C SER A 94 19.79 -12.40 8.76
N ILE A 95 18.82 -12.05 7.92
CA ILE A 95 17.98 -13.01 7.19
C ILE A 95 18.71 -13.55 5.96
N SER A 96 19.55 -12.73 5.31
CA SER A 96 20.38 -13.14 4.16
C SER A 96 21.71 -13.80 4.57
N ASN A 97 22.29 -13.46 5.73
CA ASN A 97 23.59 -13.96 6.21
C ASN A 97 23.48 -15.08 7.25
N ARG A 98 22.46 -15.95 7.17
CA ARG A 98 22.65 -17.31 7.70
C ARG A 98 23.69 -18.12 6.92
N PHE A 99 24.26 -17.54 5.88
CA PHE A 99 25.51 -17.95 5.26
C PHE A 99 26.43 -16.74 5.16
N ILE A 100 27.70 -16.92 5.53
CA ILE A 100 28.86 -16.02 5.41
C ILE A 100 29.28 -15.31 6.72
N ASP A 101 30.45 -15.76 7.15
CA ASP A 101 31.16 -15.50 8.38
C ASP A 101 31.70 -14.06 8.56
N ASN A 102 31.71 -13.66 9.82
CA ASN A 102 32.64 -12.79 10.57
C ASN A 102 33.57 -11.79 9.82
N ASN A 103 33.58 -10.56 10.39
CA ASN A 103 34.56 -9.47 10.30
C ASN A 103 34.50 -8.55 9.07
N THR A 104 33.75 -7.44 9.20
CA THR A 104 34.28 -6.05 9.24
C THR A 104 33.12 -5.07 9.32
N ILE A 105 32.96 -4.36 10.44
CA ILE A 105 32.04 -3.22 10.54
C ILE A 105 32.84 -1.98 10.14
N VAL A 106 32.54 -1.41 8.98
CA VAL A 106 32.98 -0.07 8.61
C VAL A 106 31.82 0.86 8.87
N ASP A 107 32.03 1.76 9.83
CA ASP A 107 31.15 2.88 10.15
C ASP A 107 31.24 3.91 9.01
N THR A 108 30.26 3.91 8.11
CA THR A 108 30.07 4.97 7.13
C THR A 108 28.88 5.81 7.56
N THR A 109 29.18 6.93 8.23
CA THR A 109 28.26 8.06 8.37
C THR A 109 27.99 8.65 6.98
N ASP A 110 27.09 8.02 6.23
CA ASP A 110 26.67 8.53 4.93
C ASP A 110 25.47 9.45 5.11
N THR A 111 25.77 10.73 5.27
CA THR A 111 24.85 11.86 5.08
C THR A 111 24.34 11.88 3.64
N PHE A 112 23.43 10.98 3.29
CA PHE A 112 22.55 11.18 2.14
C PHE A 112 21.43 12.13 2.56
N SER A 113 21.29 13.26 1.84
CA SER A 113 20.04 14.01 1.85
C SER A 113 18.95 13.08 1.33
N HIS A 114 18.13 12.55 2.24
CA HIS A 114 16.95 11.74 1.91
C HIS A 114 15.83 12.67 1.47
N SER A 115 15.99 13.33 0.32
CA SER A 115 14.89 14.00 -0.37
C SER A 115 14.24 13.00 -1.32
N TYR A 116 13.65 11.94 -0.77
CA TYR A 116 12.80 11.05 -1.55
C TYR A 116 11.37 11.56 -1.39
N SER A 117 10.80 12.16 -2.44
CA SER A 117 9.35 12.05 -2.56
C SER A 117 9.10 10.54 -2.67
N LEU A 118 8.53 9.96 -1.62
CA LEU A 118 8.38 8.50 -1.44
C LEU A 118 7.65 7.84 -2.62
N LEU A 119 6.94 8.68 -3.38
CA LEU A 119 6.40 8.43 -4.69
C LEU A 119 7.13 9.38 -5.64
N GLY A 120 7.82 8.83 -6.64
CA GLY A 120 8.05 9.61 -7.86
C GLY A 120 6.69 9.91 -8.51
N GLN A 121 6.68 10.16 -9.81
CA GLN A 121 5.40 10.23 -10.53
C GLN A 121 4.70 8.86 -10.62
N GLU A 122 5.34 7.78 -10.19
CA GLU A 122 4.82 6.42 -10.25
C GLU A 122 4.67 5.81 -8.85
N PHE A 123 3.63 4.99 -8.69
CA PHE A 123 3.43 4.15 -7.52
C PHE A 123 3.35 2.68 -7.93
N ALA A 124 3.80 1.80 -7.03
CA ALA A 124 3.72 0.36 -7.19
C ALA A 124 3.46 -0.29 -5.83
N LEU A 125 2.26 -0.83 -5.67
CA LEU A 125 1.75 -1.40 -4.43
C LEU A 125 1.41 -2.88 -4.62
N GLU A 126 1.72 -3.70 -3.63
CA GLU A 126 1.21 -5.07 -3.51
C GLU A 126 0.43 -5.20 -2.19
N PHE A 127 -0.80 -5.71 -2.29
CA PHE A 127 -1.66 -6.03 -1.18
C PHE A 127 -1.71 -7.55 -1.07
N ALA A 128 -1.18 -8.10 0.03
CA ALA A 128 -1.23 -9.52 0.32
C ALA A 128 -2.27 -9.80 1.40
N PHE A 129 -3.25 -10.65 1.07
CA PHE A 129 -4.34 -11.04 1.95
C PHE A 129 -3.90 -12.27 2.74
N LEU A 130 -3.83 -12.18 4.06
CA LEU A 130 -3.45 -13.26 4.97
C LEU A 130 -4.51 -13.43 6.06
N ASP A 131 -4.45 -14.53 6.81
CA ASP A 131 -5.42 -14.86 7.86
C ASP A 131 -5.56 -13.75 8.93
N ASP A 132 -4.50 -12.98 9.14
CA ASP A 132 -4.40 -11.92 10.14
C ASP A 132 -4.53 -10.51 9.55
N GLY A 133 -4.84 -10.37 8.26
CA GLY A 133 -5.17 -9.09 7.63
C GLY A 133 -4.52 -8.86 6.27
N ILE A 134 -4.47 -7.60 5.87
CA ILE A 134 -3.94 -7.12 4.59
C ILE A 134 -2.57 -6.47 4.84
N TYR A 135 -1.54 -7.03 4.22
CA TYR A 135 -0.19 -6.50 4.25
C TYR A 135 0.07 -5.70 2.98
N VAL A 136 0.52 -4.45 3.15
CA VAL A 136 0.78 -3.55 2.02
C VAL A 136 2.27 -3.34 1.84
N TYR A 137 2.75 -3.59 0.62
CA TYR A 137 4.15 -3.43 0.27
C TYR A 137 4.34 -2.39 -0.84
N LEU A 138 5.39 -1.58 -0.73
CA LEU A 138 5.97 -0.90 -1.90
C LEU A 138 6.70 -1.95 -2.73
N ALA A 139 6.23 -2.19 -3.95
CA ALA A 139 6.90 -3.06 -4.90
C ALA A 139 7.96 -2.26 -5.67
N ARG A 140 9.24 -2.49 -5.40
CA ARG A 140 10.38 -1.89 -6.10
C ARG A 140 11.10 -2.96 -6.94
N GLU A 141 11.96 -2.52 -7.87
CA GLU A 141 12.72 -3.44 -8.72
C GLU A 141 13.62 -4.39 -7.91
N ASP A 142 14.11 -3.93 -6.75
CA ASP A 142 15.04 -4.65 -5.88
C ASP A 142 14.37 -5.39 -4.72
N GLY A 143 13.03 -5.38 -4.65
CA GLY A 143 12.29 -6.13 -3.64
C GLY A 143 10.98 -5.48 -3.20
N ARG A 144 10.45 -5.97 -2.08
CA ARG A 144 9.23 -5.45 -1.45
C ARG A 144 9.58 -4.83 -0.11
N ASN A 145 9.13 -3.61 0.14
CA ASN A 145 9.23 -2.96 1.45
C ASN A 145 7.85 -2.96 2.12
N LEU A 146 7.73 -3.55 3.31
CA LEU A 146 6.48 -3.54 4.07
C LEU A 146 6.19 -2.11 4.52
N ILE A 147 5.02 -1.60 4.14
CA ILE A 147 4.54 -0.26 4.53
C ILE A 147 3.73 -0.39 5.80
N THR A 148 2.68 -1.20 5.75
CA THR A 148 1.69 -1.27 6.83
C THR A 148 0.99 -2.62 6.81
N HIS A 149 0.31 -2.89 7.91
CA HIS A 149 -0.60 -4.00 8.12
C HIS A 149 -1.92 -3.41 8.59
N PHE A 150 -2.99 -3.82 7.93
CA PHE A 150 -4.35 -3.45 8.26
C PHE A 150 -5.17 -4.71 8.52
N GLN A 151 -5.91 -4.74 9.62
CA GLN A 151 -6.83 -5.82 9.92
C GLN A 151 -8.26 -5.36 9.64
N PRO A 152 -8.89 -5.83 8.55
CA PRO A 152 -10.28 -5.49 8.24
C PRO A 152 -11.23 -5.89 9.37
N VAL A 153 -12.25 -5.06 9.60
CA VAL A 153 -13.34 -5.38 10.54
C VAL A 153 -14.33 -6.35 9.87
N SER A 154 -14.61 -6.14 8.59
CA SER A 154 -15.39 -7.04 7.75
C SER A 154 -14.51 -8.13 7.12
N ASP A 155 -15.11 -9.27 6.77
CA ASP A 155 -14.40 -10.35 6.07
C ASP A 155 -13.97 -9.85 4.68
N PHE A 156 -12.67 -9.96 4.37
CA PHE A 156 -12.16 -9.55 3.06
C PHE A 156 -12.75 -10.39 1.90
N GLN A 157 -13.36 -11.55 2.18
CA GLN A 157 -14.13 -12.32 1.19
C GLN A 157 -15.34 -11.56 0.63
N LEU A 158 -15.82 -10.52 1.34
CA LEU A 158 -16.93 -9.66 0.89
C LEU A 158 -16.48 -8.58 -0.09
N ILE A 159 -15.17 -8.39 -0.29
CA ILE A 159 -14.65 -7.41 -1.24
C ILE A 159 -15.03 -7.84 -2.66
N GLU A 160 -15.73 -6.96 -3.37
CA GLU A 160 -16.15 -7.20 -4.75
C GLU A 160 -15.30 -6.42 -5.76
N SER A 161 -14.72 -5.28 -5.36
CA SER A 161 -13.91 -4.47 -6.25
C SER A 161 -12.71 -3.83 -5.57
N VAL A 162 -11.67 -3.58 -6.37
CA VAL A 162 -10.60 -2.67 -6.03
C VAL A 162 -10.76 -1.39 -6.85
N GLN A 163 -10.74 -0.26 -6.16
CA GLN A 163 -10.97 1.05 -6.75
C GLN A 163 -9.77 1.96 -6.50
N VAL A 164 -9.51 2.86 -7.45
CA VAL A 164 -8.48 3.90 -7.29
C VAL A 164 -9.14 5.26 -7.42
N TRP A 165 -8.98 6.09 -6.39
CA TRP A 165 -9.60 7.42 -6.30
C TRP A 165 -8.54 8.52 -6.21
N GLY A 166 -8.94 9.75 -6.55
CA GLY A 166 -8.11 10.95 -6.37
C GLY A 166 -7.22 11.28 -7.56
N ASP A 167 -6.06 11.87 -7.29
CA ASP A 167 -5.18 12.52 -8.27
C ASP A 167 -4.28 11.52 -9.02
N VAL A 168 -4.88 10.51 -9.64
CA VAL A 168 -4.20 9.50 -10.46
C VAL A 168 -4.43 9.79 -11.94
N GLU A 169 -3.34 9.80 -12.73
CA GLU A 169 -3.39 10.01 -14.17
C GLU A 169 -3.83 8.73 -14.90
N LYS A 170 -3.22 7.59 -14.56
CA LYS A 170 -3.54 6.28 -15.13
C LYS A 170 -3.06 5.13 -14.26
N ILE A 171 -3.74 3.99 -14.42
CA ILE A 171 -3.26 2.68 -13.94
C ILE A 171 -2.48 2.01 -15.07
N THR A 172 -1.27 1.53 -14.78
CA THR A 172 -0.38 0.89 -15.75
C THR A 172 -0.34 -0.62 -15.59
N LEU A 173 -0.61 -1.13 -14.39
CA LEU A 173 -0.72 -2.56 -14.11
C LEU A 173 -1.76 -2.79 -13.02
N LEU A 174 -2.61 -3.79 -13.26
CA LEU A 174 -3.38 -4.47 -12.22
C LEU A 174 -3.18 -5.97 -12.41
N SER A 175 -2.80 -6.67 -11.36
CA SER A 175 -2.71 -8.13 -11.39
C SER A 175 -3.31 -8.74 -10.15
N PHE A 176 -4.01 -9.85 -10.35
CA PHE A 176 -4.55 -10.70 -9.30
C PHE A 176 -3.78 -12.00 -9.31
N SER A 177 -3.21 -12.38 -8.17
CA SER A 177 -2.53 -13.66 -7.98
C SER A 177 -3.31 -14.46 -6.96
N TYR A 178 -3.94 -15.53 -7.43
CA TYR A 178 -4.72 -16.44 -6.61
C TYR A 178 -3.92 -17.70 -6.28
N LYS A 179 -4.02 -18.18 -5.05
CA LYS A 179 -3.30 -19.36 -4.56
C LYS A 179 -4.00 -20.67 -4.87
#